data_AF-A0A7C5JT01-F1
#
_entry.id   AF-A0A7C5JT01-F1
#
_cell.length_a   1.000
_cell.length_b   1.000
_cell.length_c   1.000
_cell.angle_alpha   90.00
_cell.angle_beta   90.00
_cell.angle_gamma   90.00
#
_symmetry.space_group_name_H-M   'P 1'
#
loop_
_entity.id
_entity.type
_entity.pdbx_description
1 polymer ?
#
loop_
_entity_poly.entity_id
_entity_poly.type
_entity_poly.pdbx_seq_one_letter_code
_entity_poly.pdbx_strand_id
1 'polypeptide(L)'
;DPMGPNAACYVCHMTFVREELSRSHQAAKVGCIRCHGLSAPHANDEDVGATKPDVTYTRAQVNPACRKCHPTHDARPEAVVACWQQVVKTRFDSQPPPSPACTDCHGTHKIAKPR
;
A
#
# COMPACT_ATOMS: atom_id res chain seq x y z
N ASP A 1 -11.81 7.36 16.42
CA ASP A 1 -12.48 6.73 15.28
C ASP A 1 -11.53 5.70 14.66
N PRO A 2 -11.83 4.40 14.78
CA PRO A 2 -10.96 3.32 14.31
C PRO A 2 -10.85 3.22 12.78
N MET A 3 -11.82 3.77 12.03
CA MET A 3 -11.79 3.76 10.56
C MET A 3 -11.34 5.12 10.00
N GLY A 4 -11.67 6.21 10.69
CA GLY A 4 -11.20 7.55 10.37
C GLY A 4 -11.48 7.96 8.92
N PRO A 5 -10.60 8.73 8.26
CA PRO A 5 -10.79 9.17 6.88
C PRO A 5 -10.83 8.04 5.83
N ASN A 6 -10.55 6.79 6.23
CA ASN A 6 -10.54 5.64 5.32
C ASN A 6 -11.85 4.83 5.36
N ALA A 7 -12.84 5.23 6.18
CA ALA A 7 -14.06 4.46 6.39
C ALA A 7 -14.79 4.08 5.09
N ALA A 8 -14.94 5.03 4.16
CA ALA A 8 -15.56 4.76 2.85
C ALA A 8 -14.77 3.73 2.02
N CYS A 9 -13.43 3.81 2.03
CA CYS A 9 -12.58 2.89 1.29
C CYS A 9 -12.65 1.46 1.87
N TYR A 10 -12.76 1.33 3.19
CA TYR A 10 -12.79 0.03 3.86
C TYR A 10 -14.09 -0.76 3.66
N VAL A 11 -15.17 -0.13 3.17
CA VAL A 11 -16.41 -0.84 2.83
C VAL A 11 -16.12 -1.96 1.81
N CYS A 12 -15.39 -1.64 0.74
CA CYS A 12 -15.04 -2.61 -0.31
C CYS A 12 -13.62 -3.18 -0.14
N HIS A 13 -12.72 -2.46 0.54
CA HIS A 13 -11.32 -2.84 0.70
C HIS A 13 -10.96 -3.15 2.17
N MET A 14 -11.80 -3.92 2.86
CA MET A 14 -11.67 -4.19 4.30
C MET A 14 -10.35 -4.84 4.74
N THR A 15 -9.66 -5.56 3.83
CA THR A 15 -8.40 -6.24 4.16
C THR A 15 -7.30 -5.25 4.56
N PHE A 16 -7.37 -4.00 4.09
CA PHE A 16 -6.40 -2.97 4.43
C PHE A 16 -6.51 -2.47 5.88
N VAL A 17 -7.61 -2.78 6.59
CA VAL A 17 -7.69 -2.54 8.04
C VAL A 17 -6.61 -3.33 8.80
N ARG A 18 -6.14 -4.44 8.25
CA ARG A 18 -5.11 -5.32 8.85
C ARG A 18 -3.74 -5.20 8.19
N GLU A 19 -3.67 -4.57 7.01
CA GLU A 19 -2.45 -4.47 6.21
C GLU A 19 -1.49 -3.44 6.83
N GLU A 20 -0.21 -3.81 6.93
CA GLU A 20 0.78 -3.07 7.71
C GLU A 20 1.00 -1.63 7.20
N LEU A 21 1.08 -1.45 5.87
CA LEU A 21 1.29 -0.13 5.28
C LEU A 21 0.10 0.79 5.57
N SER A 22 -1.12 0.29 5.40
CA SER A 22 -2.36 1.03 5.66
C SER A 22 -2.52 1.37 7.14
N ARG A 23 -2.22 0.44 8.04
CA ARG A 23 -2.30 0.66 9.50
C ARG A 23 -1.29 1.69 9.99
N SER A 24 -0.03 1.56 9.56
CA SER A 24 1.05 2.48 9.96
C SER A 24 0.79 3.90 9.47
N HIS A 25 0.37 4.07 8.21
CA HIS A 25 0.02 5.37 7.66
C HIS A 25 -1.22 5.97 8.33
N GLN A 26 -2.26 5.16 8.60
CA GLN A 26 -3.45 5.61 9.30
C GLN A 26 -3.11 6.11 10.72
N ALA A 27 -2.23 5.40 11.45
CA ALA A 27 -1.75 5.85 12.77
C ALA A 27 -1.02 7.20 12.70
N ALA A 28 -0.31 7.46 11.59
CA ALA A 28 0.31 8.75 11.27
C ALA A 28 -0.66 9.78 10.67
N LYS A 29 -1.98 9.52 10.68
CA LYS A 29 -3.04 10.36 10.10
C LYS A 29 -2.90 10.58 8.57
N VAL A 30 -2.26 9.65 7.88
CA VAL A 30 -2.18 9.59 6.42
C VAL A 30 -3.21 8.60 5.90
N GLY A 31 -4.36 9.11 5.46
CA GLY A 31 -5.44 8.30 4.89
C GLY A 31 -5.22 7.93 3.42
N CYS A 32 -6.03 6.99 2.91
CA CYS A 32 -5.96 6.46 1.54
C CYS A 32 -5.95 7.57 0.48
N ILE A 33 -6.81 8.58 0.67
CA ILE A 33 -6.98 9.69 -0.28
C ILE A 33 -5.72 10.53 -0.47
N ARG A 34 -4.77 10.48 0.48
CA ARG A 34 -3.50 11.22 0.37
C ARG A 34 -2.64 10.68 -0.78
N CYS A 35 -2.78 9.40 -1.10
CA CYS A 35 -2.05 8.75 -2.20
C CYS A 35 -2.96 8.44 -3.38
N HIS A 36 -4.21 8.05 -3.15
CA HIS A 36 -5.13 7.55 -4.18
C HIS A 36 -6.11 8.60 -4.72
N GLY A 37 -6.02 9.85 -4.27
CA GLY A 37 -6.99 10.90 -4.58
C GLY A 37 -8.31 10.72 -3.83
N LEU A 38 -9.23 11.68 -3.96
CA LEU A 38 -10.50 11.65 -3.23
C LEU A 38 -11.34 10.41 -3.59
N SER A 39 -11.29 10.01 -4.87
CA SER A 39 -11.98 8.84 -5.43
C SER A 39 -13.46 8.79 -5.06
N ALA A 40 -14.12 9.95 -4.92
CA ALA A 40 -15.52 10.04 -4.49
C ALA A 40 -16.49 9.31 -5.44
N PRO A 41 -16.38 9.43 -6.78
CA PRO A 41 -17.21 8.64 -7.69
C PRO A 41 -17.01 7.14 -7.50
N HIS A 42 -15.76 6.69 -7.35
CA HIS A 42 -15.43 5.28 -7.12
C HIS A 42 -15.95 4.76 -5.76
N ALA A 43 -15.83 5.55 -4.70
CA ALA A 43 -16.24 5.15 -3.35
C ALA A 43 -17.77 5.09 -3.17
N ASN A 44 -18.53 5.75 -4.05
CA ASN A 44 -20.00 5.74 -4.04
C ASN A 44 -20.59 4.90 -5.18
N ASP A 45 -19.76 4.19 -5.94
CA ASP A 45 -20.20 3.30 -7.02
C ASP A 45 -20.43 1.89 -6.47
N GLU A 46 -21.68 1.44 -6.53
CA GLU A 46 -22.05 0.09 -6.10
C GLU A 46 -21.78 -0.96 -7.20
N ASP A 47 -21.55 -0.53 -8.45
CA ASP A 47 -21.10 -1.41 -9.54
C ASP A 47 -19.58 -1.64 -9.43
N VAL A 48 -19.21 -2.66 -8.66
CA VAL A 48 -17.82 -2.96 -8.28
C VAL A 48 -16.92 -3.11 -9.51
N GLY A 49 -16.10 -2.09 -9.77
CA GLY A 49 -15.09 -2.07 -10.83
C GLY A 49 -15.48 -1.25 -12.06
N ALA A 50 -16.69 -0.70 -12.14
CA ALA A 50 -17.11 0.18 -13.22
C ALA A 50 -16.40 1.53 -13.17
N THR A 51 -16.45 2.20 -12.02
CA THR A 51 -15.72 3.45 -11.80
C THR A 51 -14.31 3.20 -11.29
N LYS A 52 -13.31 3.82 -11.92
CA LYS A 52 -11.90 3.75 -11.47
C LYS A 52 -11.63 4.77 -10.36
N PRO A 53 -10.71 4.47 -9.41
CA PRO A 53 -10.22 5.48 -8.47
C PRO A 53 -9.42 6.57 -9.20
N ASP A 54 -9.30 7.74 -8.57
CA ASP A 54 -8.62 8.91 -9.17
C ASP A 54 -7.16 8.60 -9.51
N VAL A 55 -6.48 7.87 -8.62
CA VAL A 55 -5.07 7.53 -8.79
C VAL A 55 -4.83 6.04 -8.55
N THR A 56 -4.25 5.40 -9.57
CA THR A 56 -3.68 4.06 -9.48
C THR A 56 -2.17 4.13 -9.71
N TYR A 57 -1.42 3.25 -9.04
CA TYR A 57 0.02 3.18 -9.19
C TYR A 57 0.41 1.91 -9.94
N THR A 58 1.11 2.08 -11.06
CA THR A 58 1.91 1.01 -11.63
C THR A 58 3.10 0.71 -10.71
N ARG A 59 3.70 -0.47 -10.85
CA ARG A 59 4.85 -0.87 -10.03
C ARG A 59 6.01 0.12 -10.09
N ALA A 60 6.30 0.69 -11.25
CA ALA A 60 7.37 1.68 -11.41
C ALA A 60 7.07 3.02 -10.70
N GLN A 61 5.80 3.33 -10.45
CA GLN A 61 5.38 4.58 -9.79
C GLN A 61 5.34 4.47 -8.27
N VAL A 62 5.40 3.26 -7.69
CA VAL A 62 5.38 3.05 -6.24
C VAL A 62 6.53 3.79 -5.55
N ASN A 63 7.77 3.56 -5.98
CA ASN A 63 8.95 4.18 -5.33
C ASN A 63 8.93 5.72 -5.40
N PRO A 64 8.68 6.35 -6.58
CA PRO A 64 8.50 7.80 -6.64
C PRO A 64 7.35 8.33 -5.76
N ALA A 65 6.24 7.59 -5.65
CA ALA A 65 5.11 8.01 -4.82
C ALA A 65 5.48 8.01 -3.32
N CYS A 66 6.14 6.96 -2.83
CA CYS A 66 6.63 6.88 -1.45
C CYS A 66 7.60 8.03 -1.15
N ARG A 67 8.46 8.38 -2.10
CA ARG A 67 9.48 9.43 -1.93
C ARG A 67 8.94 10.85 -1.80
N LYS A 68 7.65 11.08 -2.06
CA LYS A 68 7.00 12.39 -1.78
C LYS A 68 7.00 12.73 -0.29
N CYS A 69 6.92 11.71 0.58
CA CYS A 69 6.96 11.87 2.04
C CYS A 69 8.19 11.20 2.67
N HIS A 70 8.85 10.27 1.98
CA HIS A 70 10.06 9.58 2.43
C HIS A 70 11.24 9.88 1.48
N PRO A 71 11.87 11.07 1.58
CA PRO A 71 12.88 11.51 0.60
C PRO A 71 14.09 10.59 0.52
N THR A 72 14.43 9.95 1.64
CA THR A 72 15.55 9.02 1.76
C THR A 72 15.09 7.69 2.34
N HIS A 73 15.82 6.63 2.01
CA HIS A 73 15.69 5.31 2.63
C HIS A 73 17.03 4.97 3.29
N ASP A 74 17.27 5.60 4.44
CA ASP A 74 18.49 5.44 5.23
C ASP A 74 18.29 4.32 6.25
N ALA A 75 18.49 3.09 5.79
CA ALA A 75 18.44 1.89 6.62
C ALA A 75 19.82 1.23 6.62
N ARG A 76 20.30 0.86 7.81
CA ARG A 76 21.57 0.13 7.93
C ARG A 76 21.52 -1.17 7.11
N PRO A 77 22.62 -1.59 6.45
CA PRO A 77 22.64 -2.80 5.63
C PRO A 77 22.10 -4.04 6.34
N GLU A 78 22.42 -4.22 7.63
CA GLU A 78 21.97 -5.36 8.43
C GLU A 78 20.45 -5.37 8.62
N ALA A 79 19.84 -4.19 8.76
CA ALA A 79 18.39 -4.06 8.88
C ALA A 79 17.68 -4.40 7.56
N VAL A 80 18.27 -4.02 6.42
CA VAL A 80 17.76 -4.35 5.09
C VAL A 80 17.78 -5.87 4.88
N VAL A 81 18.91 -6.52 5.19
CA VAL A 81 19.06 -7.98 5.09
C VAL A 81 18.07 -8.70 6.02
N ALA A 82 17.98 -8.28 7.28
CA ALA A 82 17.06 -8.89 8.24
C ALA A 82 15.59 -8.73 7.81
N CYS A 83 15.22 -7.57 7.27
CA CYS A 83 13.88 -7.33 6.72
C CYS A 83 13.60 -8.28 5.56
N TRP A 84 14.53 -8.41 4.60
CA TRP A 84 14.38 -9.32 3.46
C TRP A 84 14.22 -10.77 3.92
N GLN A 85 15.05 -11.23 4.85
CA GLN A 85 14.96 -12.57 5.45
C GLN A 85 13.60 -12.85 6.10
N GLN A 86 12.93 -11.84 6.65
CA GLN A 86 11.59 -11.99 7.20
C GLN A 86 10.53 -12.10 6.09
N VAL A 87 10.66 -11.28 5.04
CA VAL A 87 9.71 -11.26 3.91
C VAL A 87 9.74 -12.58 3.15
N VAL A 88 10.92 -13.15 2.88
CA VAL A 88 11.06 -14.40 2.11
C VAL A 88 10.40 -15.60 2.79
N LYS A 89 10.20 -15.58 4.12
CA LYS A 89 9.42 -16.62 4.82
C LYS A 89 7.97 -16.71 4.35
N THR A 90 7.46 -15.62 3.75
CA THR A 90 6.09 -15.50 3.26
C THR A 90 6.01 -15.45 1.73
N ARG A 91 7.14 -15.58 1.02
CA ARG A 91 7.21 -15.56 -0.44
C ARG A 91 7.68 -16.90 -0.99
N PHE A 92 7.30 -17.19 -2.24
CA PHE A 92 7.76 -18.37 -2.97
C PHE A 92 9.20 -18.23 -3.48
N ASP A 93 9.66 -17.00 -3.74
CA ASP A 93 11.01 -16.71 -4.20
C ASP A 93 11.83 -16.06 -3.08
N SER A 94 13.08 -16.51 -2.95
CA SER A 94 14.06 -16.02 -1.99
C SER A 94 14.84 -14.81 -2.50
N GLN A 95 14.83 -14.56 -3.81
CA GLN A 95 15.52 -13.42 -4.43
C GLN A 95 14.59 -12.22 -4.61
N PRO A 96 15.08 -11.00 -4.33
CA PRO A 96 14.31 -9.80 -4.62
C PRO A 96 14.21 -9.59 -6.13
N PRO A 97 13.12 -8.99 -6.61
CA PRO A 97 13.02 -8.61 -8.01
C PRO A 97 14.13 -7.62 -8.39
N PRO A 98 14.59 -7.58 -9.65
CA PRO A 98 15.72 -6.73 -10.08
C PRO A 98 15.56 -5.24 -9.75
N SER A 99 14.32 -4.76 -9.70
CA SER A 99 13.95 -3.44 -9.20
C SER A 99 12.91 -3.60 -8.08
N PRO A 100 13.35 -3.70 -6.81
CA PRO A 100 12.44 -3.81 -5.69
C PRO A 100 11.64 -2.51 -5.50
N ALA A 101 10.34 -2.67 -5.31
CA ALA A 101 9.46 -1.61 -4.87
C ALA A 101 9.50 -1.52 -3.33
N CYS A 102 9.19 -0.36 -2.76
CA CYS A 102 9.08 -0.19 -1.29
C CYS A 102 8.13 -1.23 -0.67
N THR A 103 7.04 -1.54 -1.36
CA THR A 103 6.04 -2.55 -0.97
C THR A 103 6.50 -3.99 -1.12
N ASP A 104 7.70 -4.24 -1.66
CA ASP A 104 8.23 -5.59 -1.60
C ASP A 104 8.66 -5.97 -0.18
N CYS A 105 9.06 -4.99 0.62
CA CYS A 105 9.50 -5.17 2.00
C CYS A 105 8.52 -4.58 3.03
N HIS A 106 7.97 -3.39 2.77
CA HIS A 106 7.17 -2.63 3.75
C HIS A 106 5.65 -2.89 3.67
N GLY A 107 5.24 -4.10 3.28
CA GLY A 107 3.83 -4.50 3.14
C GLY A 107 3.39 -4.61 1.69
N THR A 108 2.53 -5.59 1.38
CA THR A 108 2.20 -5.94 0.00
C THR A 108 1.25 -4.97 -0.70
N HIS A 109 0.63 -4.04 0.05
CA HIS A 109 -0.33 -3.00 -0.37
C HIS A 109 -0.95 -3.21 -1.76
N LYS A 110 -1.75 -4.28 -1.89
CA LYS A 110 -2.33 -4.72 -3.16
C LYS A 110 -3.77 -5.15 -2.95
N ILE A 111 -4.67 -4.60 -3.75
CA ILE A 111 -6.04 -5.10 -3.85
C ILE A 111 -5.94 -6.49 -4.47
N ALA A 112 -6.31 -7.52 -3.71
CA ALA A 112 -6.50 -8.85 -4.28
C ALA A 112 -7.51 -8.73 -5.43
N LYS A 113 -7.26 -9.39 -6.57
CA LYS A 113 -8.26 -9.39 -7.64
C LYS A 113 -9.59 -9.86 -7.05
N PRO A 114 -10.71 -9.19 -7.35
CA PRO A 114 -12.02 -9.77 -7.08
C PRO A 114 -12.04 -11.18 -7.68
N ARG A 115 -12.54 -12.15 -6.91
CA ARG A 115 -12.82 -13.48 -7.44
C ARG A 115 -13.93 -13.39 -8.47
#